data_AF-A0A4W4HID6-F1
#
_entry.id   AF-A0A4W4HID6-F1
#
_cell.length_a   1.000
_cell.length_b   1.000
_cell.length_c   1.000
_cell.angle_alpha   90.00
_cell.angle_beta   90.00
_cell.angle_gamma   90.00
#
_symmetry.space_group_name_H-M   'P 1'
#
loop_
_entity.id
_entity.type
_entity.pdbx_description
1 polymer ?
#
loop_
_entity_poly.entity_id
_entity_poly.type
_entity_poly.pdbx_seq_one_letter_code
_entity_poly.pdbx_strand_id
1 'polypeptide(L)'
;IRLFSLILNKDLKLNSFEFCWLHYYYFGAFFLCQQMSNSFGNINENGFQSFLPVSSWTNPDPYANGDIIATLWTSFNADLIYYQQVTDGPLLARATVEINSMFLGLYFSASWLFITTWVAVPYSSNTGVATFQMVLVGGEDDELSFLLMNYGDIAPTGQPWLVSFAGYRSESGIYKYTIDEPNPSDLSKSTNKGLPGQWAFRVDEEMGEFTI
;
A
#
# COMPACT_ATOMS: atom_id res chain seq x y z
N ILE A 1 -5.16 -13.43 -14.92
CA ILE A 1 -4.36 -12.24 -15.31
C ILE A 1 -4.35 -11.34 -14.08
N ARG A 2 -3.18 -11.16 -13.43
CA ARG A 2 -3.04 -10.49 -12.12
C ARG A 2 -3.07 -8.98 -12.31
N LEU A 3 -3.60 -8.22 -11.35
CA LEU A 3 -3.35 -6.77 -11.26
C LEU A 3 -1.83 -6.50 -11.36
N PHE A 4 -1.01 -7.28 -10.65
CA PHE A 4 0.45 -7.17 -10.70
C PHE A 4 1.07 -7.27 -12.10
N SER A 5 0.55 -8.15 -12.97
CA SER A 5 1.08 -8.33 -14.33
C SER A 5 0.65 -7.27 -15.34
N LEU A 6 -0.37 -6.48 -15.02
CA LEU A 6 -0.96 -5.49 -15.93
C LEU A 6 -0.48 -4.06 -15.64
N ILE A 7 -0.02 -3.80 -14.41
CA ILE A 7 0.27 -2.46 -13.90
C ILE A 7 1.79 -2.13 -13.96
N LEU A 8 2.56 -2.86 -14.76
CA LEU A 8 3.91 -2.45 -15.16
C LEU A 8 3.87 -1.40 -16.29
N ASN A 9 2.82 -0.58 -16.37
CA ASN A 9 2.73 0.51 -17.33
C ASN A 9 3.45 1.74 -16.75
N LYS A 10 4.51 2.15 -17.44
CA LYS A 10 5.64 2.96 -16.93
C LYS A 10 5.41 4.46 -17.06
N ASP A 11 4.17 4.92 -16.97
CA ASP A 11 3.83 6.16 -17.68
C ASP A 11 4.11 7.45 -16.90
N LEU A 12 4.33 7.41 -15.58
CA LEU A 12 4.58 8.62 -14.79
C LEU A 12 5.63 8.43 -13.70
N LYS A 13 6.65 9.31 -13.70
CA LYS A 13 7.75 9.40 -12.75
C LYS A 13 7.59 10.73 -12.01
N LEU A 14 7.35 10.76 -10.69
CA LEU A 14 7.13 12.02 -9.98
C LEU A 14 7.37 11.94 -8.46
N ASN A 15 7.78 13.09 -7.91
CA ASN A 15 8.17 13.32 -6.51
C ASN A 15 7.01 13.79 -5.61
N SER A 16 5.81 14.01 -6.16
CA SER A 16 4.59 14.37 -5.43
C SER A 16 3.37 14.13 -6.33
N PHE A 17 2.21 13.83 -5.75
CA PHE A 17 0.95 13.69 -6.49
C PHE A 17 -0.16 14.48 -5.79
N GLU A 18 -1.00 15.16 -6.58
CA GLU A 18 -2.24 15.74 -6.09
C GLU A 18 -3.35 14.70 -6.24
N PHE A 19 -3.92 14.29 -5.12
CA PHE A 19 -5.10 13.43 -5.08
C PHE A 19 -6.12 14.11 -4.17
N CYS A 20 -7.39 14.07 -4.55
CA CYS A 20 -8.46 14.57 -3.69
C CYS A 20 -8.73 13.54 -2.60
N TRP A 21 -8.11 13.73 -1.44
CA TRP A 21 -8.47 13.05 -0.21
C TRP A 21 -9.24 14.02 0.68
N LEU A 22 -10.40 13.60 1.18
CA LEU A 22 -11.05 14.30 2.27
C LEU A 22 -10.26 14.08 3.56
N HIS A 23 -9.75 15.16 4.13
CA HIS A 23 -9.59 15.27 5.59
C HIS A 23 -10.99 15.12 6.21
N TYR A 24 -11.19 14.31 7.25
CA TYR A 24 -11.73 14.76 8.55
C TYR A 24 -11.91 13.59 9.55
N TYR A 25 -11.30 13.78 10.73
CA TYR A 25 -11.69 13.39 12.09
C TYR A 25 -12.50 12.10 12.31
N TYR A 26 -11.85 11.16 12.99
CA TYR A 26 -12.45 10.09 13.82
C TYR A 26 -13.59 9.32 13.15
N PHE A 27 -13.27 8.31 12.33
CA PHE A 27 -14.01 7.03 12.22
C PHE A 27 -13.41 6.28 11.03
N GLY A 28 -12.79 5.11 11.23
CA GLY A 28 -12.36 4.19 10.16
C GLY A 28 -11.23 4.68 9.27
N ALA A 29 -10.31 3.81 8.84
CA ALA A 29 -9.40 4.17 7.75
C ALA A 29 -10.14 4.09 6.40
N PHE A 30 -11.12 4.97 6.21
CA PHE A 30 -11.83 5.12 4.93
C PHE A 30 -10.99 5.96 3.98
N PHE A 31 -10.74 5.41 2.80
CA PHE A 31 -10.11 6.13 1.69
C PHE A 31 -11.22 6.68 0.80
N LEU A 32 -11.54 7.98 0.94
CA LEU A 32 -12.58 8.64 0.14
C LEU A 32 -11.96 9.46 -1.00
N CYS A 33 -12.47 9.29 -2.21
CA CYS A 33 -12.16 10.16 -3.35
C CYS A 33 -13.30 11.15 -3.57
N GLN A 34 -13.36 12.21 -2.75
CA GLN A 34 -14.29 13.34 -2.98
C GLN A 34 -13.49 14.61 -3.25
N GLN A 35 -13.85 15.35 -4.30
CA GLN A 35 -13.27 16.65 -4.65
C GLN A 35 -13.62 17.72 -3.61
N MET A 36 -13.03 17.66 -2.42
CA MET A 36 -13.10 18.74 -1.45
C MET A 36 -11.77 18.80 -0.68
N SER A 37 -10.89 19.69 -1.16
CA SER A 37 -9.58 20.10 -0.61
C SER A 37 -8.35 19.28 -1.02
N ASN A 38 -7.28 19.98 -1.40
CA ASN A 38 -5.98 19.45 -1.77
C ASN A 38 -5.25 18.97 -0.50
N SER A 39 -5.29 17.67 -0.20
CA SER A 39 -4.40 17.04 0.77
C SER A 39 -3.29 16.30 0.01
N PHE A 40 -2.03 16.70 0.22
CA PHE A 40 -0.89 16.10 -0.47
C PHE A 40 -0.48 14.77 0.20
N GLY A 41 -0.85 13.64 -0.41
CA GLY A 41 -0.18 12.38 -0.13
C GLY A 41 1.24 12.42 -0.70
N ASN A 42 2.23 11.94 0.05
CA ASN A 42 3.61 11.91 -0.42
C ASN A 42 4.07 10.46 -0.52
N ILE A 43 4.40 10.02 -1.73
CA ILE A 43 5.11 8.75 -1.95
C ILE A 43 6.58 9.00 -1.65
N ASN A 44 7.14 8.21 -0.74
CA ASN A 44 8.56 8.25 -0.44
C ASN A 44 9.31 7.17 -1.24
N GLU A 45 10.53 7.53 -1.65
CA GLU A 45 11.48 6.61 -2.28
C GLU A 45 11.82 5.38 -1.43
N ASN A 46 11.74 5.53 -0.11
CA ASN A 46 12.04 4.50 0.88
C ASN A 46 10.89 3.51 1.09
N GLY A 47 9.96 3.40 0.14
CA GLY A 47 8.94 2.35 0.06
C GLY A 47 7.76 2.50 1.01
N PHE A 48 7.46 3.75 1.41
CA PHE A 48 6.28 4.10 2.19
C PHE A 48 5.58 5.35 1.64
N GLN A 49 4.30 5.51 2.01
CA GLN A 49 3.48 6.68 1.76
C GLN A 49 3.07 7.29 3.11
N SER A 50 3.17 8.61 3.21
CA SER A 50 2.68 9.38 4.35
C SER A 50 1.70 10.46 3.90
N PHE A 51 0.77 10.78 4.80
CA PHE A 51 -0.23 11.84 4.62
C PHE A 51 0.17 13.17 5.28
N LEU A 52 1.33 13.19 5.94
CA LEU A 52 2.01 14.41 6.36
C LEU A 52 3.21 14.69 5.43
N PRO A 53 3.77 15.91 5.42
CA PRO A 53 5.01 16.19 4.71
C PRO A 53 6.09 15.20 5.17
N VAL A 54 6.58 14.39 4.24
CA VAL A 54 7.64 13.44 4.55
C VAL A 54 8.89 14.25 4.80
N SER A 55 9.27 14.40 6.06
CA SER A 55 10.67 14.70 6.36
C SER A 55 11.54 13.56 5.82
N SER A 56 12.84 13.78 5.63
CA SER A 56 13.79 12.84 5.00
C SER A 56 14.04 11.59 5.85
N TRP A 57 12.99 10.86 6.24
CA TRP A 57 13.04 9.63 6.99
C TRP A 57 13.59 8.53 6.10
N THR A 58 14.88 8.27 6.25
CA THR A 58 15.59 7.16 5.62
C THR A 58 15.41 5.84 6.39
N ASN A 59 15.04 5.92 7.67
CA ASN A 59 14.88 4.78 8.55
C ASN A 59 13.42 4.62 9.01
N PRO A 60 12.94 3.38 9.19
CA PRO A 60 11.65 3.11 9.80
C PRO A 60 11.53 3.75 11.18
N ASP A 61 10.47 4.52 11.39
CA ASP A 61 10.14 5.13 12.67
C ASP A 61 8.76 4.62 13.15
N PRO A 62 8.71 3.74 14.17
CA PRO A 62 7.45 3.27 14.73
C PRO A 62 6.62 4.37 15.42
N TYR A 63 7.24 5.53 15.70
CA TYR A 63 6.64 6.68 16.37
C TYR A 63 6.42 7.86 15.43
N ALA A 64 6.62 7.66 14.12
CA ALA A 64 6.34 8.69 13.14
C ALA A 64 4.91 9.23 13.32
N ASN A 65 4.80 10.55 13.27
CA ASN A 65 3.52 11.25 13.40
C ASN A 65 2.72 11.11 12.11
N GLY A 66 1.41 10.93 12.23
CA GLY A 66 0.50 10.76 11.11
C GLY A 66 0.36 9.32 10.62
N ASP A 67 -0.57 9.15 9.68
CA ASP A 67 -0.87 7.88 9.05
C ASP A 67 0.24 7.48 8.06
N ILE A 68 0.63 6.21 8.10
CA ILE A 68 1.69 5.65 7.24
C ILE A 68 1.23 4.33 6.64
N ILE A 69 1.33 4.23 5.32
CA ILE A 69 1.27 2.96 4.60
C ILE A 69 2.67 2.63 4.11
N ALA A 70 3.29 1.61 4.65
CA ALA A 70 4.62 1.18 4.28
C ALA A 70 4.53 -0.19 3.62
N THR A 71 4.69 -0.27 2.29
CA THR A 71 4.73 -1.59 1.63
C THR A 71 6.07 -2.28 1.91
N LEU A 72 7.16 -1.51 1.96
CA LEU A 72 8.47 -1.99 2.38
C LEU A 72 9.34 -0.79 2.79
N TRP A 73 9.50 -0.53 4.10
CA TRP A 73 10.18 0.69 4.55
C TRP A 73 11.69 0.48 4.74
N THR A 74 12.52 1.04 3.85
CA THR A 74 13.98 1.09 4.00
C THR A 74 14.63 2.10 3.08
N SER A 75 15.92 2.36 3.31
CA SER A 75 16.74 3.19 2.43
C SER A 75 16.90 2.53 1.06
N PHE A 76 16.21 3.09 0.07
CA PHE A 76 16.37 2.75 -1.35
C PHE A 76 17.05 3.90 -2.09
N ASN A 77 17.83 3.57 -3.12
CA ASN A 77 18.25 4.55 -4.11
C ASN A 77 17.21 4.52 -5.25
N ALA A 78 16.01 5.05 -4.99
CA ALA A 78 14.86 4.80 -5.85
C ALA A 78 14.76 5.81 -7.00
N ASP A 79 15.22 5.40 -8.18
CA ASP A 79 14.98 6.13 -9.42
C ASP A 79 13.78 5.60 -10.21
N LEU A 80 13.07 4.55 -9.77
CA LEU A 80 12.05 3.84 -10.57
C LEU A 80 10.76 3.58 -9.77
N ILE A 81 10.10 4.67 -9.37
CA ILE A 81 8.78 4.64 -8.74
C ILE A 81 7.75 5.12 -9.76
N TYR A 82 6.69 4.35 -9.93
CA TYR A 82 5.57 4.66 -10.81
C TYR A 82 4.30 4.72 -9.99
N TYR A 83 3.38 5.60 -10.34
CA TYR A 83 2.05 5.60 -9.77
C TYR A 83 0.97 5.75 -10.86
N GLN A 84 -0.22 5.25 -10.56
CA GLN A 84 -1.37 5.31 -11.44
C GLN A 84 -2.65 5.51 -10.63
N GLN A 85 -3.41 6.54 -10.99
CA GLN A 85 -4.79 6.69 -10.58
C GLN A 85 -5.70 6.05 -11.62
N VAL A 86 -6.71 5.32 -11.16
CA VAL A 86 -7.74 4.75 -12.02
C VAL A 86 -9.10 5.14 -11.44
N THR A 87 -9.92 5.83 -12.22
CA THR A 87 -11.32 6.17 -11.89
C THR A 87 -12.29 5.71 -12.97
N ASP A 88 -11.78 5.10 -14.04
CA ASP A 88 -12.56 4.50 -15.11
C ASP A 88 -11.79 3.34 -15.76
N GLY A 89 -12.49 2.62 -16.64
CA GLY A 89 -11.87 1.60 -17.48
C GLY A 89 -11.83 0.19 -16.87
N PRO A 90 -11.23 -0.77 -17.61
CA PRO A 90 -11.36 -2.20 -17.32
C PRO A 90 -10.59 -2.65 -16.06
N LEU A 91 -9.71 -1.81 -15.52
CA LEU A 91 -8.96 -2.11 -14.30
C LEU A 91 -9.88 -2.13 -13.06
N LEU A 92 -10.90 -1.28 -13.01
CA LEU A 92 -11.89 -1.28 -11.91
C LEU A 92 -12.64 -2.61 -11.84
N ALA A 93 -13.20 -3.06 -12.96
CA ALA A 93 -13.92 -4.34 -13.02
C ALA A 93 -13.04 -5.54 -12.62
N ARG A 94 -11.74 -5.49 -12.91
CA ARG A 94 -10.79 -6.52 -12.47
C ARG A 94 -10.54 -6.46 -10.96
N ALA A 95 -10.32 -5.26 -10.42
CA ALA A 95 -10.18 -5.07 -8.98
C ALA A 95 -11.43 -5.53 -8.22
N THR A 96 -12.62 -5.24 -8.73
CA THR A 96 -13.90 -5.75 -8.21
C THR A 96 -13.90 -7.28 -8.11
N VAL A 97 -13.58 -7.99 -9.18
CA VAL A 97 -13.55 -9.46 -9.17
C VAL A 97 -12.51 -10.00 -8.20
N GLU A 98 -11.32 -9.38 -8.18
CA GLU A 98 -10.20 -9.80 -7.34
C GLU A 98 -10.52 -9.62 -5.85
N ILE A 99 -11.03 -8.45 -5.43
CA ILE A 99 -11.44 -8.19 -4.05
C ILE A 99 -12.55 -9.14 -3.59
N ASN A 100 -13.62 -9.31 -4.38
CA ASN A 100 -14.72 -10.20 -4.00
C ASN A 100 -14.26 -11.68 -3.88
N SER A 101 -13.18 -12.07 -4.57
CA SER A 101 -12.59 -13.40 -4.41
C SER A 101 -11.78 -13.56 -3.11
N MET A 102 -11.16 -12.48 -2.61
CA MET A 102 -10.36 -12.46 -1.37
C MET A 102 -11.20 -12.29 -0.10
N PHE A 103 -12.34 -11.61 -0.23
CA PHE A 103 -13.23 -11.26 0.88
C PHE A 103 -14.62 -11.81 0.62
N LEU A 104 -14.77 -13.12 0.85
CA LEU A 104 -16.03 -13.83 0.65
C LEU A 104 -17.14 -13.26 1.54
N GLY A 105 -18.35 -13.15 0.99
CA GLY A 105 -19.53 -12.66 1.71
C GLY A 105 -19.74 -11.15 1.65
N LEU A 106 -18.84 -10.40 1.01
CA LEU A 106 -19.04 -8.99 0.71
C LEU A 106 -19.61 -8.81 -0.71
N TYR A 107 -20.38 -7.74 -0.91
CA TYR A 107 -20.76 -7.25 -2.23
C TYR A 107 -19.99 -5.95 -2.47
N PHE A 108 -18.91 -6.03 -3.24
CA PHE A 108 -18.04 -4.90 -3.51
C PHE A 108 -18.02 -4.55 -5.00
N SER A 109 -18.00 -3.25 -5.33
CA SER A 109 -17.69 -2.73 -6.67
C SER A 109 -16.67 -1.60 -6.54
N ALA A 110 -15.51 -1.72 -7.20
CA ALA A 110 -14.45 -0.72 -7.18
C ALA A 110 -14.82 0.51 -8.02
N SER A 111 -14.73 1.69 -7.40
CA SER A 111 -14.94 2.99 -8.06
C SER A 111 -13.63 3.69 -8.40
N TRP A 112 -12.57 3.44 -7.63
CA TRP A 112 -11.26 3.99 -7.89
C TRP A 112 -10.12 3.09 -7.40
N LEU A 113 -8.94 3.26 -8.00
CA LEU A 113 -7.69 2.64 -7.58
C LEU A 113 -6.60 3.71 -7.49
N PHE A 114 -5.75 3.58 -6.48
CA PHE A 114 -4.46 4.27 -6.43
C PHE A 114 -3.35 3.25 -6.32
N ILE A 115 -2.49 3.21 -7.33
CA ILE A 115 -1.46 2.19 -7.46
C ILE A 115 -0.10 2.87 -7.41
N THR A 116 0.81 2.35 -6.58
CA THR A 116 2.22 2.77 -6.54
C THR A 116 3.09 1.53 -6.70
N THR A 117 4.06 1.57 -7.61
CA THR A 117 4.93 0.44 -7.93
C THR A 117 6.39 0.88 -7.87
N TRP A 118 7.17 0.17 -7.08
CA TRP A 118 8.63 0.28 -7.02
C TRP A 118 9.20 -0.87 -7.83
N VAL A 119 9.87 -0.56 -8.95
CA VAL A 119 10.36 -1.59 -9.89
C VAL A 119 11.87 -1.72 -9.79
N ALA A 120 12.33 -2.89 -9.34
CA ALA A 120 13.75 -3.22 -9.20
C ALA A 120 14.56 -2.11 -8.52
N VAL A 121 14.01 -1.50 -7.46
CA VAL A 121 14.67 -0.41 -6.73
C VAL A 121 15.84 -0.96 -5.94
N PRO A 122 17.06 -0.42 -6.12
CA PRO A 122 18.25 -0.91 -5.40
C PRO A 122 18.25 -0.44 -3.95
N TYR A 123 18.60 -1.33 -3.04
CA TYR A 123 18.85 -0.96 -1.65
C TYR A 123 20.08 -0.05 -1.56
N SER A 124 20.05 0.98 -0.71
CA SER A 124 21.22 1.84 -0.47
C SER A 124 22.41 1.06 0.14
N SER A 125 22.14 -0.08 0.77
CA SER A 125 23.14 -1.04 1.26
C SER A 125 23.85 -1.84 0.15
N ASN A 126 23.43 -1.71 -1.11
CA ASN A 126 23.90 -2.50 -2.25
C ASN A 126 23.76 -4.02 -2.09
N THR A 127 22.82 -4.49 -1.25
CA THR A 127 22.57 -5.92 -1.02
C THR A 127 21.66 -6.56 -2.08
N GLY A 128 21.10 -5.77 -2.99
CA GLY A 128 20.23 -6.25 -4.06
C GLY A 128 19.18 -5.21 -4.47
N VAL A 129 18.13 -5.69 -5.12
CA VAL A 129 16.98 -4.89 -5.57
C VAL A 129 15.68 -5.47 -5.04
N ALA A 130 14.65 -4.63 -4.94
CA ALA A 130 13.30 -5.03 -4.56
C ALA A 130 12.27 -4.57 -5.61
N THR A 131 11.27 -5.40 -5.86
CA THR A 131 10.09 -5.03 -6.66
C THR A 131 8.83 -5.27 -5.84
N PHE A 132 8.05 -4.22 -5.62
CA PHE A 132 6.83 -4.29 -4.82
C PHE A 132 5.83 -3.22 -5.27
N GLN A 133 4.57 -3.43 -4.91
CA GLN A 133 3.46 -2.57 -5.32
C GLN A 133 2.46 -2.43 -4.19
N MET A 134 1.95 -1.21 -4.04
CA MET A 134 0.81 -0.87 -3.21
C MET A 134 -0.39 -0.58 -4.10
N VAL A 135 -1.57 -1.06 -3.73
CA VAL A 135 -2.83 -0.71 -4.36
C VAL A 135 -3.85 -0.36 -3.28
N LEU A 136 -4.33 0.87 -3.29
CA LEU A 136 -5.52 1.27 -2.56
C LEU A 136 -6.72 1.13 -3.48
N VAL A 137 -7.80 0.57 -2.94
CA VAL A 137 -9.04 0.31 -3.66
C VAL A 137 -10.19 0.86 -2.84
N GLY A 138 -11.01 1.71 -3.44
CA GLY A 138 -12.25 2.20 -2.83
C GLY A 138 -13.48 1.75 -3.60
N GLY A 139 -14.58 1.57 -2.86
CA GLY A 139 -15.88 1.16 -3.39
C GLY A 139 -16.72 2.31 -3.92
N GLU A 140 -17.76 2.00 -4.68
CA GLU A 140 -18.76 2.98 -5.15
C GLU A 140 -19.56 3.62 -4.00
N ASP A 141 -19.81 2.87 -2.93
CA ASP A 141 -20.61 3.32 -1.80
C ASP A 141 -19.78 3.99 -0.69
N ASP A 142 -18.46 4.18 -0.90
CA ASP A 142 -17.54 4.80 0.08
C ASP A 142 -17.43 4.06 1.44
N GLU A 143 -18.16 2.95 1.63
CA GLU A 143 -18.19 2.14 2.86
C GLU A 143 -17.09 1.07 2.93
N LEU A 144 -16.58 0.62 1.79
CA LEU A 144 -15.59 -0.47 1.73
C LEU A 144 -14.31 0.02 1.09
N SER A 145 -13.19 -0.23 1.76
CA SER A 145 -11.87 0.12 1.24
C SER A 145 -10.86 -0.96 1.57
N PHE A 146 -9.91 -1.13 0.65
CA PHE A 146 -8.93 -2.21 0.71
C PHE A 146 -7.53 -1.70 0.40
N LEU A 147 -6.56 -2.29 1.09
CA LEU A 147 -5.14 -2.13 0.85
C LEU A 147 -4.57 -3.46 0.37
N LEU A 148 -4.03 -3.48 -0.84
CA LEU A 148 -3.27 -4.61 -1.36
C LEU A 148 -1.79 -4.24 -1.41
N MET A 149 -0.96 -5.19 -1.03
CA MET A 149 0.49 -5.16 -1.16
C MET A 149 0.91 -6.38 -1.97
N ASN A 150 1.53 -6.14 -3.13
CA ASN A 150 2.01 -7.17 -4.01
C ASN A 150 3.54 -7.15 -4.03
N TYR A 151 4.17 -8.29 -3.81
CA TYR A 151 5.62 -8.46 -3.77
C TYR A 151 6.06 -9.31 -4.96
N GLY A 152 6.94 -8.74 -5.78
CA GLY A 152 7.72 -9.47 -6.78
C GLY A 152 9.03 -9.94 -6.17
N ASP A 153 10.12 -9.91 -6.93
CA ASP A 153 11.43 -10.30 -6.40
C ASP A 153 11.90 -9.30 -5.33
N ILE A 154 12.10 -9.80 -4.11
CA ILE A 154 12.70 -9.08 -2.98
C ILE A 154 14.03 -9.76 -2.67
N ALA A 155 15.14 -9.09 -2.96
CA ALA A 155 16.45 -9.66 -2.69
C ALA A 155 16.68 -9.83 -1.17
N PRO A 156 17.34 -10.93 -0.74
CA PRO A 156 17.71 -11.11 0.65
C PRO A 156 18.51 -9.93 1.19
N THR A 157 18.23 -9.57 2.43
CA THR A 157 18.87 -8.44 3.10
C THR A 157 19.10 -8.78 4.56
N GLY A 158 20.16 -8.21 5.15
CA GLY A 158 20.43 -8.31 6.59
C GLY A 158 19.48 -7.47 7.45
N GLN A 159 18.36 -7.01 6.88
CA GLN A 159 17.37 -6.14 7.50
C GLN A 159 16.08 -6.95 7.74
N PRO A 160 16.02 -7.86 8.73
CA PRO A 160 14.81 -8.63 8.99
C PRO A 160 13.65 -7.75 9.45
N TRP A 161 13.91 -6.54 9.96
CA TRP A 161 12.87 -5.62 10.44
C TRP A 161 11.99 -5.03 9.33
N LEU A 162 12.34 -5.16 8.04
CA LEU A 162 11.57 -4.57 6.94
C LEU A 162 10.10 -5.02 6.94
N VAL A 163 9.87 -6.29 7.25
CA VAL A 163 8.53 -6.89 7.35
C VAL A 163 7.77 -6.36 8.56
N SER A 164 8.45 -6.04 9.67
CA SER A 164 7.82 -5.50 10.89
C SER A 164 7.24 -4.11 10.68
N PHE A 165 7.69 -3.40 9.65
CA PHE A 165 7.17 -2.10 9.23
C PHE A 165 6.35 -2.18 7.94
N ALA A 166 6.19 -3.37 7.36
CA ALA A 166 5.35 -3.56 6.18
C ALA A 166 3.88 -3.67 6.62
N GLY A 167 3.06 -2.71 6.19
CA GLY A 167 1.71 -2.55 6.72
C GLY A 167 1.12 -1.15 6.61
N TYR A 168 0.03 -0.94 7.33
CA TYR A 168 -0.56 0.38 7.57
C TYR A 168 -0.65 0.64 9.08
N ARG A 169 -0.39 1.87 9.49
CA ARG A 169 -0.56 2.34 10.86
C ARG A 169 -1.22 3.71 10.84
N SER A 170 -2.32 3.87 11.57
CA SER A 170 -2.90 5.18 11.86
C SER A 170 -2.14 5.89 12.98
N GLU A 171 -2.19 7.22 13.00
CA GLU A 171 -1.61 8.04 14.08
C GLU A 171 -2.16 7.66 15.46
N SER A 172 -3.47 7.38 15.51
CA SER A 172 -4.16 6.92 16.73
C SER A 172 -3.70 5.53 17.20
N GLY A 173 -3.01 4.76 16.36
CA GLY A 173 -2.64 3.37 16.61
C GLY A 173 -3.81 2.37 16.60
N ILE A 174 -5.04 2.86 16.40
CA ILE A 174 -6.27 2.06 16.39
C ILE A 174 -6.30 1.14 15.16
N TYR A 175 -5.88 1.64 14.00
CA TYR A 175 -5.81 0.86 12.77
C TYR A 175 -4.36 0.47 12.52
N LYS A 176 -4.07 -0.83 12.61
CA LYS A 176 -2.74 -1.38 12.35
C LYS A 176 -2.81 -2.70 11.62
N TYR A 177 -2.33 -2.74 10.39
CA TYR A 177 -2.18 -3.98 9.64
C TYR A 177 -0.70 -4.26 9.50
N THR A 178 -0.24 -5.44 9.93
CA THR A 178 1.15 -5.86 9.77
C THR A 178 1.22 -7.17 9.02
N ILE A 179 2.26 -7.32 8.21
CA ILE A 179 2.55 -8.55 7.52
C ILE A 179 3.30 -9.50 8.46
N ASP A 180 2.73 -10.67 8.71
CA ASP A 180 3.33 -11.74 9.52
C ASP A 180 4.18 -12.66 8.63
N GLU A 181 5.30 -12.11 8.14
CA GLU A 181 6.32 -12.84 7.39
C GLU A 181 7.68 -12.49 7.98
N PRO A 182 8.44 -13.43 8.57
CA PRO A 182 9.73 -13.12 9.19
C PRO A 182 10.83 -12.71 8.19
N ASN A 183 10.74 -13.15 6.93
CA ASN A 183 11.81 -12.94 5.95
C ASN A 183 11.33 -12.06 4.78
N PRO A 184 11.97 -10.90 4.54
CA PRO A 184 11.59 -10.03 3.42
C PRO A 184 11.61 -10.72 2.05
N SER A 185 12.54 -11.65 1.84
CA SER A 185 12.64 -12.42 0.57
C SER A 185 11.50 -13.41 0.35
N ASP A 186 10.82 -13.81 1.43
CA ASP A 186 9.72 -14.78 1.37
C ASP A 186 8.36 -14.09 1.20
N LEU A 187 8.27 -12.76 1.31
CA LEU A 187 7.06 -11.97 1.00
C LEU A 187 6.47 -12.28 -0.38
N SER A 188 7.32 -12.59 -1.35
CA SER A 188 6.96 -12.98 -2.73
C SER A 188 6.32 -14.37 -2.84
N LYS A 189 6.46 -15.19 -1.80
CA LYS A 189 6.03 -16.59 -1.71
C LYS A 189 4.88 -16.76 -0.72
N SER A 190 4.80 -15.92 0.30
CA SER A 190 3.75 -15.92 1.33
C SER A 190 2.59 -15.00 0.96
N THR A 191 1.49 -15.13 1.73
CA THR A 191 0.21 -14.47 1.47
C THR A 191 -0.75 -14.67 2.64
N ASN A 192 -1.69 -13.74 2.85
CA ASN A 192 -2.83 -13.92 3.76
C ASN A 192 -4.15 -14.29 3.04
N LYS A 193 -4.19 -14.22 1.71
CA LYS A 193 -5.40 -14.45 0.89
C LYS A 193 -5.24 -15.55 -0.18
N GLY A 194 -4.15 -16.30 -0.11
CA GLY A 194 -3.96 -17.55 -0.86
C GLY A 194 -3.23 -17.42 -2.20
N LEU A 195 -2.94 -16.20 -2.67
CA LEU A 195 -2.10 -15.97 -3.84
C LEU A 195 -0.68 -15.55 -3.43
N PRO A 196 0.36 -16.35 -3.75
CA PRO A 196 1.75 -16.02 -3.38
C PRO A 196 2.16 -14.62 -3.82
N GLY A 197 2.79 -13.88 -2.91
CA GLY A 197 3.23 -12.51 -3.15
C GLY A 197 2.16 -11.45 -2.88
N GLN A 198 0.93 -11.84 -2.56
CA GLN A 198 -0.17 -10.91 -2.41
C GLN A 198 -0.70 -10.89 -0.98
N TRP A 199 -0.75 -9.70 -0.43
CA TRP A 199 -1.29 -9.39 0.88
C TRP A 199 -2.43 -8.41 0.73
N ALA A 200 -3.60 -8.71 1.29
CA ALA A 200 -4.75 -7.83 1.20
C ALA A 200 -5.44 -7.64 2.55
N PHE A 201 -5.75 -6.38 2.86
CA PHE A 201 -6.36 -5.95 4.10
C PHE A 201 -7.61 -5.14 3.79
N ARG A 202 -8.67 -5.39 4.55
CA ARG A 202 -9.83 -4.50 4.59
C ARG A 202 -9.51 -3.40 5.60
N VAL A 203 -9.61 -2.14 5.19
CA VAL A 203 -9.10 -1.01 5.98
C VAL A 203 -10.22 -0.10 6.50
N ASP A 204 -11.47 -0.31 6.07
CA ASP A 204 -12.65 0.35 6.61
C ASP A 204 -13.09 -0.13 8.02
N GLU A 205 -12.61 -1.29 8.49
CA GLU A 205 -12.97 -1.83 9.80
C GLU A 205 -11.98 -1.41 10.90
N GLU A 206 -12.51 -1.00 12.05
CA GLU A 206 -11.73 -0.85 13.28
C GLU A 206 -11.26 -2.22 13.75
N MET A 207 -9.95 -2.39 14.00
CA MET A 207 -9.51 -3.58 14.72
C MET A 207 -10.07 -3.49 16.14
N GLY A 208 -11.17 -4.21 16.40
CA GLY A 208 -11.55 -4.55 17.76
C GLY A 208 -10.37 -5.22 18.45
N GLU A 209 -10.12 -4.88 19.72
CA GLU A 209 -9.10 -5.53 20.53
C GLU A 209 -9.25 -7.06 20.42
N PHE A 210 -8.36 -7.71 19.67
CA PHE A 210 -8.19 -9.14 19.79
C PHE A 210 -7.43 -9.39 21.10
N THR A 211 -8.19 -9.56 22.19
CA THR A 211 -7.65 -10.23 23.38
C THR A 211 -7.31 -11.66 22.98
N ILE A 212 -6.02 -12.00 22.96
CA ILE A 212 -5.55 -13.39 22.89
C ILE A 212 -5.81 -14.07 24.24
#